data_AF-A0A2V8K923-F1
#
_entry.id   AF-A0A2V8K923-F1
#
_cell.length_a   1.000
_cell.length_b   1.000
_cell.length_c   1.000
_cell.angle_alpha   90.00
_cell.angle_beta   90.00
_cell.angle_gamma   90.00
#
_symmetry.space_group_name_H-M   'P 1'
#
loop_
_entity.id
_entity.type
_entity.pdbx_description
1 polymer ?
#
loop_
_entity_poly.entity_id
_entity_poly.type
_entity_poly.pdbx_seq_one_letter_code
_entity_poly.pdbx_strand_id
1 'polypeptide(L)'
;MLLLVQGLGHGLPIWGYVVRGWPVLLIGWGALKIVDYRRLRHADGSRALFSRSEIAVLLFVVFGGSALTTAVNISSDLGNMFDIDEIDLWDITGNNFSFDEHREAVVPLDSNIEIVNRSGNVEIRASDSDRVVLDVKKTVRASNKEEAEHLSKDFTFSIEPGRTGYRIVSNRDAVDFRDIPRQRFKSSLKLHVPKRSSIRIDNRNGKVSIQGLEGNQQVSNRYGPVDIRGIIGDVRIENRKGRVTVEDIKGAVSVNNVR
;
A
#
# COMPACT_ATOMS: atom_id res chain seq x y z
N MET A 1 20.58 -11.20 37.80
CA MET A 1 19.75 -10.46 38.78
C MET A 1 19.76 -9.00 38.33
N LEU A 2 18.71 -8.54 37.63
CA LEU A 2 17.71 -7.56 38.13
C LEU A 2 18.37 -6.24 38.60
N LEU A 3 17.95 -5.01 38.28
CA LEU A 3 16.73 -4.42 37.68
C LEU A 3 16.97 -2.88 37.60
N LEU A 4 16.22 -2.19 36.72
CA LEU A 4 15.74 -0.79 36.80
C LEU A 4 16.80 0.34 36.81
N VAL A 5 16.67 1.40 35.99
CA VAL A 5 15.62 2.43 36.12
C VAL A 5 15.27 3.04 34.75
N GLN A 6 13.98 3.02 34.45
CA GLN A 6 13.29 3.93 33.52
C GLN A 6 13.13 5.32 34.15
N GLY A 7 13.08 6.37 33.34
CA GLY A 7 12.33 7.58 33.68
C GLY A 7 13.05 8.88 33.38
N LEU A 8 12.73 9.48 32.23
CA LEU A 8 12.42 10.91 32.09
C LEU A 8 12.07 11.19 30.61
N GLY A 9 10.83 10.88 30.26
CA GLY A 9 10.16 11.50 29.14
C GLY A 9 9.68 12.89 29.55
N HIS A 10 10.23 13.93 28.93
CA HIS A 10 9.60 15.24 28.75
C HIS A 10 10.17 15.86 27.47
N GLY A 11 9.53 15.59 26.34
CA GLY A 11 9.75 16.38 25.13
C GLY A 11 9.26 17.80 25.40
N LEU A 12 10.18 18.76 25.48
CA LEU A 12 9.85 20.16 25.74
C LEU A 12 8.90 20.67 24.62
N PRO A 13 7.73 21.25 24.96
CA PRO A 13 6.71 21.70 24.00
C PRO A 13 7.06 23.07 23.39
N ILE A 14 8.31 23.25 22.97
CA ILE A 14 8.81 24.50 22.37
C ILE A 14 8.31 24.67 20.92
N TRP A 15 8.02 23.58 20.23
CA TRP A 15 7.65 23.59 18.82
C TRP A 15 6.27 24.21 18.53
N GLY A 16 5.28 24.06 19.42
CA GLY A 16 3.94 24.65 19.23
C GLY A 16 3.93 26.18 19.28
N TYR A 17 4.77 26.77 20.12
CA TYR A 17 4.91 28.23 20.21
C TYR A 17 5.65 28.82 19.02
N VAL A 18 6.62 28.09 18.46
CA VAL A 18 7.38 28.50 17.27
C VAL A 18 6.48 28.53 16.02
N VAL A 19 5.60 27.54 15.85
CA VAL A 19 4.65 27.47 14.73
C VAL A 19 3.52 28.50 14.84
N ARG A 20 3.21 29.01 16.04
CA ARG A 20 2.22 30.10 16.19
C ARG A 20 2.86 31.49 16.03
N GLY A 21 4.14 31.62 16.39
CA GLY A 21 4.89 32.88 16.38
C GLY A 21 5.67 33.18 15.11
N TRP A 22 5.74 32.26 14.13
CA TRP A 22 6.54 32.47 12.92
C TRP A 22 6.22 33.76 12.12
N PRO A 23 4.97 34.25 12.03
CA PRO A 23 4.71 35.52 11.35
C PRO A 23 5.31 36.70 12.11
N VAL A 24 5.29 36.66 13.44
CA VAL A 24 5.89 37.69 14.30
C VAL A 24 7.41 37.66 14.21
N LEU A 25 8.01 36.47 14.06
CA LEU A 25 9.44 36.33 13.80
C LEU A 25 9.85 36.96 12.45
N LEU A 26 9.03 36.81 11.40
CA LEU A 26 9.27 37.46 10.10
C LEU A 26 9.10 38.98 10.18
N ILE A 27 8.08 39.46 10.90
CA ILE A 27 7.87 40.90 11.12
C ILE A 27 9.02 41.49 11.93
N GLY A 28 9.45 40.79 12.99
CA GLY A 28 10.59 41.18 13.82
C GLY A 28 11.90 41.19 13.03
N TRP A 29 12.14 40.19 12.19
CA TRP A 29 13.30 40.13 11.31
C TRP A 29 13.30 41.25 10.25
N GLY A 30 12.13 41.56 9.68
CA GLY A 30 11.94 42.70 8.78
C GLY A 30 12.20 44.04 9.47
N ALA A 31 11.70 44.22 10.70
CA ALA A 31 11.93 45.42 11.50
C ALA A 31 13.42 45.61 11.87
N LEU A 32 14.12 44.52 12.21
CA LEU A 32 15.56 44.54 12.50
C LEU A 32 16.37 45.05 11.29
N LYS A 33 16.02 44.58 10.09
CA LYS A 33 16.63 45.03 8.83
C LYS A 33 16.32 46.50 8.50
N ILE A 34 15.14 47.01 8.86
CA ILE A 34 14.79 48.44 8.71
C ILE A 34 15.63 49.32 9.65
N VAL A 35 15.91 48.85 10.87
CA VAL A 35 16.79 49.54 11.82
C VAL A 35 18.23 49.54 11.32
N ASP A 36 18.72 48.40 10.82
CA ASP A 36 20.05 48.31 10.19
C ASP A 36 20.16 49.22 8.96
N TYR A 37 19.13 49.27 8.12
CA TYR A 37 19.07 50.17 6.97
C TYR A 37 19.17 51.64 7.36
N ARG A 38 18.49 52.06 8.44
CA ARG A 38 18.58 53.43 8.93
C ARG A 38 19.94 53.76 9.54
N ARG A 39 20.60 52.79 10.22
CA ARG A 39 21.97 52.95 10.73
C ARG A 39 23.01 53.05 9.62
N LEU A 40 22.85 52.28 8.55
CA LEU A 40 23.80 52.20 7.43
C LEU A 40 23.68 53.37 6.43
N ARG A 41 22.70 54.27 6.60
CA ARG A 41 22.51 55.45 5.72
C ARG A 41 23.59 56.53 5.85
N HIS A 42 24.53 56.39 6.79
CA HIS A 42 25.69 57.27 6.95
C HIS A 42 26.99 56.72 6.36
N ALA A 43 26.99 55.49 5.82
CA ALA A 43 28.14 54.90 5.15
C ALA A 43 27.85 54.80 3.65
N ASP A 44 28.48 55.69 2.90
CA ASP A 44 28.40 55.76 1.44
C ASP A 44 28.85 54.42 0.83
N GLY A 45 27.92 53.73 0.15
CA GLY A 45 28.19 52.42 -0.42
C GLY A 45 26.92 51.62 -0.69
N SER A 46 26.46 51.63 -1.93
CA SER A 46 25.32 50.85 -2.43
C SER A 46 25.57 49.33 -2.34
N ARG A 47 25.34 48.74 -1.17
CA ARG A 47 25.16 47.30 -1.01
C ARG A 47 23.67 46.98 -1.03
N ALA A 48 23.28 46.04 -1.89
CA ALA A 48 21.89 45.57 -1.97
C ALA A 48 21.44 45.06 -0.59
N LEU A 49 20.28 45.55 -0.13
CA LEU A 49 19.73 45.29 1.20
C LEU A 49 19.42 43.81 1.49
N PHE A 50 19.24 43.04 0.42
CA PHE A 50 18.96 41.62 0.47
C PHE A 50 19.89 40.88 -0.50
N SER A 51 20.49 39.78 -0.03
CA SER A 51 21.16 38.84 -0.92
C SER A 51 20.13 38.21 -1.86
N ARG A 52 20.53 37.89 -3.10
CA ARG A 52 19.68 37.15 -4.06
C ARG A 52 19.14 35.83 -3.48
N SER A 53 19.89 35.22 -2.55
CA SER A 53 19.47 34.02 -1.82
C SER A 53 18.39 34.28 -0.74
N GLU A 54 18.41 35.44 -0.07
CA GLU A 54 17.40 35.80 0.93
C GLU A 54 16.05 36.10 0.29
N ILE A 55 16.06 36.69 -0.91
CA ILE A 55 14.84 36.91 -1.70
C ILE A 55 14.20 35.59 -2.12
N ALA A 56 15.01 34.58 -2.48
CA ALA A 56 14.49 33.25 -2.83
C ALA A 56 13.82 32.55 -1.64
N VAL A 57 14.38 32.67 -0.43
CA VAL A 57 13.77 32.12 0.80
C VAL A 57 12.49 32.87 1.15
N LEU A 58 12.47 34.20 1.04
CA LEU A 58 11.27 35.01 1.24
C LEU A 58 10.17 34.62 0.25
N LEU A 59 10.50 34.45 -1.03
CA LEU A 59 9.55 33.99 -2.03
C LEU A 59 9.04 32.57 -1.72
N PHE A 60 9.89 31.64 -1.30
CA PHE A 60 9.46 30.29 -0.93
C PHE A 60 8.51 30.29 0.28
N VAL A 61 8.81 31.11 1.31
CA VAL A 61 7.97 31.24 2.51
C VAL A 61 6.66 31.96 2.20
N VAL A 62 6.67 33.00 1.36
CA VAL A 62 5.47 33.75 0.97
C VAL A 62 4.59 32.95 0.02
N PHE A 63 5.15 32.24 -0.97
CA PHE A 63 4.39 31.34 -1.84
C PHE A 63 3.90 30.09 -1.09
N GLY A 64 4.72 29.52 -0.19
CA GLY A 64 4.30 28.44 0.70
C GLY A 64 3.16 28.86 1.62
N GLY A 65 3.21 30.09 2.18
CA GLY A 65 2.15 30.66 3.01
C GLY A 65 0.88 31.02 2.22
N SER A 66 1.02 31.56 1.01
CA SER A 66 -0.14 31.96 0.18
C SER A 66 -0.87 30.77 -0.42
N ALA A 67 -0.18 29.65 -0.67
CA ALA A 67 -0.81 28.37 -1.01
C ALA A 67 -1.70 27.86 0.14
N LEU A 68 -1.28 28.05 1.40
CA LEU A 68 -2.10 27.75 2.57
C LEU A 68 -3.32 28.67 2.68
N THR A 69 -3.16 29.98 2.49
CA THR A 69 -4.26 30.93 2.72
C THR A 69 -5.35 30.86 1.63
N THR A 70 -4.99 30.58 0.39
CA THR A 70 -5.96 30.43 -0.71
C THR A 70 -6.75 29.12 -0.58
N ALA A 71 -6.17 28.08 0.00
CA ALA A 71 -6.87 26.84 0.32
C ALA A 71 -7.92 27.03 1.44
N VAL A 72 -7.66 27.93 2.41
CA VAL A 72 -8.52 28.15 3.59
C VAL A 72 -9.82 28.91 3.28
N ASN A 73 -9.87 29.73 2.22
CA ASN A 73 -11.08 30.51 1.89
C ASN A 73 -12.08 29.78 0.97
N ILE A 74 -11.77 28.57 0.48
CA ILE A 74 -12.63 27.84 -0.48
C ILE A 74 -13.46 26.73 0.20
N SER A 75 -13.15 26.31 1.43
CA SER A 75 -13.98 25.32 2.12
C SER A 75 -14.06 25.55 3.63
N SER A 76 -15.29 25.64 4.13
CA SER A 76 -15.64 25.57 5.56
C SER A 76 -15.49 24.16 6.16
N ASP A 77 -14.58 23.35 5.60
CA ASP A 77 -14.25 21.97 6.01
C ASP A 77 -12.77 21.85 6.44
N LEU A 78 -12.11 22.99 6.67
CA LEU A 78 -10.71 23.08 7.10
C LEU A 78 -10.52 23.05 8.62
N GLY A 79 -11.59 22.79 9.38
CA GLY A 79 -11.48 22.40 10.80
C GLY A 79 -10.83 21.01 10.98
N ASN A 80 -10.88 20.18 9.94
CA ASN A 80 -10.32 18.81 9.92
C ASN A 80 -8.94 18.71 9.25
N MET A 81 -8.32 19.82 8.83
CA MET A 81 -7.03 19.79 8.10
C MET A 81 -5.83 20.24 8.95
N PHE A 82 -6.03 20.66 10.19
CA PHE A 82 -4.95 21.10 11.08
C PHE A 82 -5.09 20.55 12.51
N ASP A 83 -5.51 19.29 12.62
CA ASP A 83 -5.23 18.51 13.82
C ASP A 83 -3.81 17.97 13.69
N ILE A 84 -2.88 18.51 14.48
CA ILE A 84 -1.44 18.16 14.43
C ILE A 84 -1.20 16.85 15.20
N ASP A 85 -2.06 15.88 14.94
CA ASP A 85 -2.00 14.46 15.32
C ASP A 85 -2.16 13.55 14.07
N GLU A 86 -2.39 14.14 12.89
CA GLU A 86 -2.63 13.40 11.63
C GLU A 86 -1.91 14.03 10.42
N ILE A 87 -0.62 14.37 10.57
CA ILE A 87 0.29 14.31 9.42
C ILE A 87 0.80 12.87 9.39
N ASP A 88 0.09 11.99 8.68
CA ASP A 88 0.48 10.58 8.54
C ASP A 88 1.74 10.51 7.64
N LEU A 89 2.90 10.79 8.24
CA LEU A 89 4.23 10.70 7.62
C LEU A 89 4.51 9.28 7.07
N TRP A 90 3.64 8.30 7.37
CA TRP A 90 3.74 6.92 6.90
C TRP A 90 3.63 6.73 5.39
N ASP A 91 2.87 7.59 4.71
CA ASP A 91 2.81 7.59 3.25
C ASP A 91 4.15 8.03 2.62
N ILE A 92 5.01 8.70 3.41
CA ILE A 92 6.30 9.25 3.00
C ILE A 92 7.49 8.38 3.48
N THR A 93 7.38 7.68 4.62
CA THR A 93 8.54 7.02 5.29
C THR A 93 8.48 5.49 5.41
N GLY A 94 7.34 4.85 5.15
CA GLY A 94 7.20 3.39 5.34
C GLY A 94 8.07 2.58 4.36
N ASN A 95 8.93 1.71 4.91
CA ASN A 95 9.71 0.75 4.14
C ASN A 95 8.88 -0.50 3.80
N ASN A 96 9.15 -1.13 2.67
CA ASN A 96 8.52 -2.39 2.29
C ASN A 96 9.41 -3.57 2.69
N PHE A 97 8.91 -4.42 3.59
CA PHE A 97 9.57 -5.66 3.99
C PHE A 97 8.87 -6.85 3.33
N SER A 98 9.64 -7.84 2.90
CA SER A 98 9.10 -9.05 2.26
C SER A 98 9.29 -10.28 3.14
N PHE A 99 8.27 -11.12 3.19
CA PHE A 99 8.27 -12.36 3.95
C PHE A 99 7.61 -13.47 3.14
N ASP A 100 8.10 -14.69 3.28
CA ASP A 100 7.56 -15.85 2.59
C ASP A 100 6.77 -16.73 3.57
N GLU A 101 5.63 -17.25 3.13
CA GLU A 101 4.83 -18.25 3.85
C GLU A 101 4.57 -19.43 2.91
N HIS A 102 4.79 -20.64 3.42
CA HIS A 102 4.55 -21.88 2.70
C HIS A 102 3.44 -22.68 3.40
N ARG A 103 2.49 -23.20 2.61
CA ARG A 103 1.41 -24.06 3.05
C ARG A 103 1.22 -25.19 2.05
N GLU A 104 0.87 -26.36 2.55
CA GLU A 104 0.51 -27.49 1.73
C GLU A 104 -0.65 -28.26 2.34
N ALA A 105 -1.50 -28.82 1.49
CA ALA A 105 -2.61 -29.67 1.91
C ALA A 105 -2.88 -30.74 0.85
N VAL A 106 -3.17 -31.97 1.31
CA VAL A 106 -3.67 -33.02 0.42
C VAL A 106 -5.12 -32.70 0.07
N VAL A 107 -5.43 -32.71 -1.23
CA VAL A 107 -6.79 -32.48 -1.73
C VAL A 107 -7.14 -33.56 -2.76
N PRO A 108 -8.43 -33.94 -2.91
CA PRO A 108 -8.88 -34.75 -4.04
C PRO A 108 -8.43 -34.15 -5.39
N LEU A 109 -8.07 -35.01 -6.34
CA LEU A 109 -7.48 -34.60 -7.62
C LEU A 109 -8.42 -33.70 -8.47
N ASP A 110 -9.73 -33.84 -8.30
CA ASP A 110 -10.79 -33.11 -8.99
C ASP A 110 -11.45 -32.03 -8.12
N SER A 111 -10.70 -31.50 -7.15
CA SER A 111 -11.22 -30.49 -6.22
C SER A 111 -11.58 -29.17 -6.90
N ASN A 112 -12.67 -28.55 -6.42
CA ASN A 112 -12.89 -27.13 -6.67
C ASN A 112 -12.12 -26.32 -5.63
N ILE A 113 -11.32 -25.34 -6.09
CA ILE A 113 -10.52 -24.49 -5.21
C ILE A 113 -10.93 -23.03 -5.44
N GLU A 114 -11.42 -22.39 -4.40
CA GLU A 114 -11.72 -20.96 -4.39
C GLU A 114 -10.55 -20.17 -3.82
N ILE A 115 -10.11 -19.14 -4.53
CA ILE A 115 -8.99 -18.28 -4.14
C ILE A 115 -9.49 -16.86 -4.08
N VAL A 116 -9.37 -16.24 -2.90
CA VAL A 116 -9.72 -14.83 -2.71
C VAL A 116 -8.45 -14.03 -2.39
N ASN A 117 -8.03 -13.19 -3.32
CA ASN A 117 -6.86 -12.34 -3.15
C ASN A 117 -7.19 -10.86 -3.37
N ARG A 118 -6.71 -10.00 -2.48
CA ARG A 118 -7.01 -8.56 -2.57
C ARG A 118 -5.96 -7.79 -3.37
N SER A 119 -4.69 -8.13 -3.24
CA SER A 119 -3.62 -7.37 -3.88
C SER A 119 -2.38 -8.24 -4.04
N GLY A 120 -1.82 -8.25 -5.24
CA GLY A 120 -0.67 -9.05 -5.62
C GLY A 120 -1.01 -10.02 -6.74
N ASN A 121 0.03 -10.65 -7.31
CA ASN A 121 -0.16 -11.55 -8.42
C ASN A 121 -0.69 -12.89 -7.93
N VAL A 122 -1.49 -13.57 -8.76
CA VAL A 122 -1.93 -14.94 -8.51
C VAL A 122 -1.44 -15.78 -9.67
N GLU A 123 -0.56 -16.72 -9.40
CA GLU A 123 -0.02 -17.65 -10.39
C GLU A 123 -0.42 -19.08 -10.02
N ILE A 124 -1.04 -19.79 -10.94
CA ILE A 124 -1.50 -21.17 -10.74
C ILE A 124 -0.93 -22.04 -11.83
N ARG A 125 -0.29 -23.13 -11.41
CA ARG A 125 0.25 -24.15 -12.31
C ARG A 125 -0.28 -25.52 -11.93
N ALA A 126 -0.60 -26.31 -12.94
CA ALA A 126 -0.80 -27.74 -12.76
C ALA A 126 0.43 -28.42 -12.14
N SER A 127 0.15 -29.46 -11.37
CA SER A 127 1.11 -30.40 -10.80
C SER A 127 0.58 -31.83 -10.95
N ASP A 128 1.49 -32.80 -11.00
CA ASP A 128 1.18 -34.24 -10.98
C ASP A 128 0.97 -34.77 -9.55
N SER A 129 1.06 -33.92 -8.53
CA SER A 129 0.82 -34.25 -7.13
C SER A 129 -0.67 -34.17 -6.76
N ASP A 130 -1.05 -34.89 -5.70
CA ASP A 130 -2.32 -34.85 -4.98
C ASP A 130 -2.41 -33.72 -3.92
N ARG A 131 -1.47 -32.78 -3.97
CA ARG A 131 -1.38 -31.67 -3.01
C ARG A 131 -1.58 -30.33 -3.69
N VAL A 132 -2.22 -29.44 -2.95
CA VAL A 132 -2.10 -28.01 -3.20
C VAL A 132 -0.88 -27.52 -2.44
N VAL A 133 0.06 -26.91 -3.17
CA VAL A 133 1.20 -26.21 -2.60
C VAL A 133 1.01 -24.72 -2.83
N LEU A 134 1.00 -23.95 -1.74
CA LEU A 134 0.78 -22.51 -1.73
C LEU A 134 2.03 -21.82 -1.18
N ASP A 135 2.71 -21.08 -2.05
CA ASP A 135 3.77 -20.15 -1.68
C ASP A 135 3.22 -18.73 -1.73
N VAL A 136 3.34 -18.01 -0.62
CA VAL A 136 2.87 -16.63 -0.48
C VAL A 136 4.06 -15.72 -0.22
N LYS A 137 4.28 -14.77 -1.14
CA LYS A 137 5.18 -13.65 -0.90
C LYS A 137 4.38 -12.47 -0.36
N LYS A 138 4.53 -12.21 0.94
CA LYS A 138 3.93 -11.07 1.65
C LYS A 138 4.84 -9.87 1.50
N THR A 139 4.25 -8.71 1.27
CA THR A 139 4.92 -7.42 1.43
C THR A 139 4.17 -6.63 2.48
N VAL A 140 4.87 -6.25 3.54
CA VAL A 140 4.35 -5.49 4.67
C VAL A 140 5.04 -4.14 4.70
N ARG A 141 4.24 -3.07 4.68
CA ARG A 141 4.74 -1.70 4.85
C ARG A 141 4.78 -1.34 6.33
N ALA A 142 5.98 -1.08 6.84
CA ALA A 142 6.22 -0.75 8.24
C ALA A 142 7.34 0.31 8.38
N SER A 143 7.49 0.92 9.55
CA SER A 143 8.62 1.86 9.78
C SER A 143 9.94 1.13 9.93
N ASN A 144 9.88 -0.04 10.57
CA ASN A 144 11.05 -0.85 10.87
C ASN A 144 10.75 -2.33 10.65
N LYS A 145 11.82 -3.13 10.63
CA LYS A 145 11.75 -4.55 10.33
C LYS A 145 11.00 -5.34 11.40
N GLU A 146 11.13 -4.96 12.66
CA GLU A 146 10.55 -5.70 13.79
C GLU A 146 9.02 -5.60 13.81
N GLU A 147 8.47 -4.39 13.61
CA GLU A 147 7.04 -4.17 13.38
C GLU A 147 6.55 -5.00 12.18
N ALA A 148 7.30 -5.02 11.08
CA ALA A 148 6.94 -5.78 9.88
C ALA A 148 6.92 -7.29 10.14
N GLU A 149 7.88 -7.81 10.92
CA GLU A 149 7.96 -9.20 11.30
C GLU A 149 6.77 -9.61 12.18
N HIS A 150 6.39 -8.78 13.15
CA HIS A 150 5.19 -9.00 13.97
C HIS A 150 3.93 -9.04 13.11
N LEU A 151 3.69 -8.02 12.30
CA LEU A 151 2.53 -7.95 11.41
C LEU A 151 2.48 -9.11 10.41
N SER A 152 3.64 -9.58 9.93
CA SER A 152 3.72 -10.70 8.99
C SER A 152 3.44 -12.06 9.65
N LYS A 153 3.74 -12.21 10.95
CA LYS A 153 3.41 -13.44 11.70
C LYS A 153 1.91 -13.55 11.91
N ASP A 154 1.24 -12.43 12.15
CA ASP A 154 -0.20 -12.41 12.35
C ASP A 154 -0.96 -12.54 11.02
N PHE A 155 -0.50 -11.87 9.95
CA PHE A 155 -1.13 -11.95 8.64
C PHE A 155 -0.78 -13.27 7.95
N THR A 156 -1.70 -14.24 7.94
CA THR A 156 -1.46 -15.61 7.47
C THR A 156 -2.47 -16.06 6.43
N PHE A 157 -2.10 -17.14 5.71
CA PHE A 157 -2.96 -17.82 4.75
C PHE A 157 -3.28 -19.23 5.21
N SER A 158 -4.53 -19.65 4.97
CA SER A 158 -5.02 -20.99 5.28
C SER A 158 -5.64 -21.64 4.04
N ILE A 159 -5.52 -22.96 3.97
CA ILE A 159 -6.21 -23.82 3.02
C ILE A 159 -7.28 -24.57 3.82
N GLU A 160 -8.54 -24.19 3.64
CA GLU A 160 -9.64 -24.66 4.47
C GLU A 160 -10.70 -25.39 3.63
N PRO A 161 -11.40 -26.40 4.17
CA PRO A 161 -12.57 -26.97 3.51
C PRO A 161 -13.66 -25.90 3.33
N GLY A 162 -14.13 -25.71 2.10
CA GLY A 162 -15.25 -24.85 1.76
C GLY A 162 -16.56 -25.64 1.59
N ARG A 163 -17.64 -24.94 1.22
CA ARG A 163 -18.94 -25.59 0.95
C ARG A 163 -18.90 -26.62 -0.17
N THR A 164 -18.05 -26.40 -1.17
CA THR A 164 -17.98 -27.21 -2.40
C THR A 164 -16.55 -27.53 -2.82
N GLY A 165 -15.65 -27.81 -1.88
CA GLY A 165 -14.23 -28.08 -2.15
C GLY A 165 -13.32 -27.43 -1.11
N TYR A 166 -12.29 -26.70 -1.57
CA TYR A 166 -11.33 -26.01 -0.71
C TYR A 166 -11.33 -24.50 -0.99
N ARG A 167 -10.93 -23.74 0.01
CA ARG A 167 -10.86 -22.29 -0.04
C ARG A 167 -9.52 -21.82 0.51
N ILE A 168 -8.88 -20.94 -0.24
CA ILE A 168 -7.61 -20.31 0.11
C ILE A 168 -7.90 -18.86 0.44
N VAL A 169 -7.74 -18.53 1.72
CA VAL A 169 -8.05 -17.21 2.26
C VAL A 169 -6.92 -16.70 3.14
N SER A 170 -6.85 -15.38 3.23
CA SER A 170 -6.07 -14.72 4.27
C SER A 170 -6.96 -14.34 5.44
N ASN A 171 -6.41 -14.28 6.63
CA ASN A 171 -7.09 -13.72 7.81
C ASN A 171 -7.19 -12.18 7.81
N ARG A 172 -6.89 -11.49 6.70
CA ARG A 172 -6.84 -10.02 6.63
C ARG A 172 -8.12 -9.28 7.00
N ASP A 173 -9.27 -9.93 6.86
CA ASP A 173 -10.56 -9.34 7.22
C ASP A 173 -10.98 -9.67 8.67
N ALA A 174 -10.12 -10.33 9.44
CA ALA A 174 -10.31 -10.56 10.87
C ALA A 174 -10.29 -9.25 11.67
N VAL A 175 -10.86 -9.31 12.89
CA VAL A 175 -11.03 -8.16 13.78
C VAL A 175 -9.69 -7.47 14.07
N ASP A 176 -8.64 -8.26 14.27
CA ASP A 176 -7.28 -7.78 14.61
C ASP A 176 -6.65 -6.91 13.51
N PHE A 177 -7.20 -6.93 12.28
CA PHE A 177 -6.71 -6.14 11.16
C PHE A 177 -7.65 -4.98 10.75
N ARG A 178 -8.69 -4.68 11.53
CA ARG A 178 -9.65 -3.62 11.21
C ARG A 178 -9.03 -2.24 11.23
N ASP A 179 -8.19 -1.96 12.22
CA ASP A 179 -7.57 -0.65 12.42
C ASP A 179 -6.28 -0.47 11.61
N ILE A 180 -5.79 -1.54 10.99
CA ILE A 180 -4.60 -1.49 10.15
C ILE A 180 -5.02 -1.14 8.72
N PRO A 181 -4.42 -0.14 8.06
CA PRO A 181 -4.74 0.19 6.67
C PRO A 181 -4.52 -0.99 5.72
N ARG A 182 -5.44 -1.17 4.77
CA ARG A 182 -5.38 -2.27 3.77
C ARG A 182 -4.14 -2.19 2.88
N GLN A 183 -3.67 -0.99 2.61
CA GLN A 183 -2.49 -0.72 1.78
C GLN A 183 -1.17 -1.17 2.40
N ARG A 184 -1.13 -1.46 3.71
CA ARG A 184 0.06 -1.99 4.37
C ARG A 184 0.41 -3.42 3.97
N PHE A 185 -0.54 -4.16 3.39
CA PHE A 185 -0.33 -5.56 3.04
C PHE A 185 -0.53 -5.82 1.54
N LYS A 186 0.38 -6.57 0.95
CA LYS A 186 0.27 -7.14 -0.39
C LYS A 186 0.68 -8.61 -0.33
N SER A 187 0.00 -9.45 -1.09
CA SER A 187 0.20 -10.90 -1.12
C SER A 187 0.24 -11.41 -2.55
N SER A 188 1.42 -11.84 -3.00
CA SER A 188 1.54 -12.55 -4.28
C SER A 188 1.53 -14.05 -4.01
N LEU A 189 0.60 -14.74 -4.65
CA LEU A 189 0.33 -16.16 -4.46
C LEU A 189 0.89 -16.94 -5.65
N LYS A 190 1.61 -18.01 -5.37
CA LYS A 190 2.00 -19.01 -6.34
C LYS A 190 1.48 -20.36 -5.87
N LEU A 191 0.69 -21.00 -6.72
CA LEU A 191 0.01 -22.25 -6.42
C LEU A 191 0.41 -23.33 -7.41
N HIS A 192 0.71 -24.50 -6.87
CA HIS A 192 0.74 -25.75 -7.62
C HIS A 192 -0.44 -26.60 -7.16
N VAL A 193 -1.30 -27.00 -8.10
CA VAL A 193 -2.55 -27.73 -7.81
C VAL A 193 -2.66 -28.98 -8.69
N PRO A 194 -3.42 -30.01 -8.27
CA PRO A 194 -3.65 -31.18 -9.11
C PRO A 194 -4.26 -30.79 -10.47
N LYS A 195 -3.80 -31.39 -11.56
CA LYS A 195 -4.23 -31.08 -12.94
C LYS A 195 -5.74 -30.99 -13.14
N ARG A 196 -6.52 -31.88 -12.53
CA ARG A 196 -7.98 -31.97 -12.69
C ARG A 196 -8.77 -30.98 -11.83
N SER A 197 -8.09 -30.07 -11.12
CA SER A 197 -8.74 -29.08 -10.26
C SER A 197 -9.50 -28.02 -11.06
N SER A 198 -10.66 -27.62 -10.55
CA SER A 198 -11.43 -26.49 -11.06
C SER A 198 -11.19 -25.27 -10.16
N ILE A 199 -10.72 -24.16 -10.72
CA ILE A 199 -10.32 -23.01 -9.91
C ILE A 199 -11.29 -21.84 -10.10
N ARG A 200 -11.72 -21.25 -8.99
CA ARG A 200 -12.43 -19.99 -8.95
C ARG A 200 -11.56 -18.92 -8.28
N ILE A 201 -11.17 -17.89 -9.02
CA ILE A 201 -10.35 -16.79 -8.50
C ILE A 201 -11.20 -15.52 -8.39
N ASP A 202 -11.20 -14.89 -7.23
CA ASP A 202 -11.60 -13.49 -7.04
C ASP A 202 -10.37 -12.68 -6.65
N ASN A 203 -9.81 -11.96 -7.64
CA ASN A 203 -8.66 -11.09 -7.45
C ASN A 203 -9.03 -9.62 -7.66
N ARG A 204 -8.62 -8.76 -6.73
CA ARG A 204 -8.89 -7.32 -6.87
C ARG A 204 -7.78 -6.56 -7.60
N ASN A 205 -6.51 -6.88 -7.40
CA ASN A 205 -5.42 -6.13 -8.02
C ASN A 205 -4.18 -7.01 -8.23
N GLY A 206 -3.70 -7.11 -9.46
CA GLY A 206 -2.49 -7.85 -9.83
C GLY A 206 -2.66 -8.69 -11.09
N LYS A 207 -1.57 -9.28 -11.58
CA LYS A 207 -1.64 -10.24 -12.69
C LYS A 207 -2.25 -11.54 -12.18
N VAL A 208 -3.17 -12.11 -12.95
CA VAL A 208 -3.65 -13.49 -12.76
C VAL A 208 -3.10 -14.35 -13.88
N SER A 209 -2.51 -15.49 -13.54
CA SER A 209 -1.97 -16.47 -14.49
C SER A 209 -2.44 -17.87 -14.14
N ILE A 210 -3.02 -18.60 -15.10
CA ILE A 210 -3.41 -20.02 -14.92
C ILE A 210 -2.81 -20.83 -16.07
N GLN A 211 -2.16 -21.95 -15.76
CA GLN A 211 -1.53 -22.80 -16.76
C GLN A 211 -1.75 -24.30 -16.52
N GLY A 212 -2.16 -25.01 -17.58
CA GLY A 212 -2.04 -26.47 -17.68
C GLY A 212 -3.10 -27.28 -16.94
N LEU A 213 -4.26 -26.70 -16.62
CA LEU A 213 -5.33 -27.38 -15.87
C LEU A 213 -6.36 -28.03 -16.78
N GLU A 214 -6.99 -29.08 -16.28
CA GLU A 214 -8.00 -29.87 -17.00
C GLU A 214 -9.42 -29.54 -16.56
N GLY A 215 -9.60 -29.03 -15.34
CA GLY A 215 -10.91 -28.62 -14.81
C GLY A 215 -11.42 -27.30 -15.39
N ASN A 216 -12.61 -26.90 -14.95
CA ASN A 216 -13.23 -25.64 -15.35
C ASN A 216 -12.63 -24.45 -14.56
N GLN A 217 -12.35 -23.36 -15.24
CA GLN A 217 -11.66 -22.21 -14.67
C GLN A 217 -12.55 -20.96 -14.72
N GLN A 218 -12.71 -20.32 -13.57
CA GLN A 218 -13.45 -19.07 -13.45
C GLN A 218 -12.57 -18.00 -12.82
N VAL A 219 -12.37 -16.89 -13.52
CA VAL A 219 -11.54 -15.77 -13.04
C VAL A 219 -12.37 -14.50 -13.01
N SER A 220 -12.48 -13.90 -11.84
CA SER A 220 -12.92 -12.52 -11.65
C SER A 220 -11.72 -11.68 -11.25
N ASN A 221 -11.32 -10.74 -12.11
CA ASN A 221 -10.22 -9.82 -11.83
C ASN A 221 -10.65 -8.36 -12.00
N ARG A 222 -10.36 -7.51 -11.01
CA ARG A 222 -10.75 -6.10 -11.10
C ARG A 222 -9.69 -5.23 -11.78
N TYR A 223 -8.41 -5.43 -11.47
CA TYR A 223 -7.32 -4.64 -12.01
C TYR A 223 -6.10 -5.51 -12.31
N GLY A 224 -5.57 -5.40 -13.53
CA GLY A 224 -4.35 -6.09 -13.97
C GLY A 224 -4.60 -7.07 -15.11
N PRO A 225 -3.52 -7.60 -15.72
CA PRO A 225 -3.65 -8.53 -16.83
C PRO A 225 -4.08 -9.93 -16.36
N VAL A 226 -4.83 -10.64 -17.21
CA VAL A 226 -5.20 -12.05 -17.03
C VAL A 226 -4.59 -12.86 -18.16
N ASP A 227 -3.88 -13.93 -17.84
CA ASP A 227 -3.16 -14.80 -18.78
C ASP A 227 -3.54 -16.26 -18.49
N ILE A 228 -4.29 -16.91 -19.38
CA ILE A 228 -4.76 -18.29 -19.18
C ILE A 228 -4.32 -19.14 -20.36
N ARG A 229 -3.60 -20.24 -20.09
CA ARG A 229 -3.03 -21.08 -21.14
C ARG A 229 -3.16 -22.57 -20.88
N GLY A 230 -3.38 -23.34 -21.95
CA GLY A 230 -3.30 -24.81 -21.91
C GLY A 230 -4.37 -25.41 -21.00
N ILE A 231 -5.63 -25.01 -21.18
CA ILE A 231 -6.74 -25.50 -20.35
C ILE A 231 -7.59 -26.48 -21.15
N ILE A 232 -7.90 -27.64 -20.56
CA ILE A 232 -8.80 -28.62 -21.21
C ILE A 232 -10.27 -28.27 -20.99
N GLY A 233 -10.65 -27.91 -19.76
CA GLY A 233 -12.01 -27.52 -19.40
C GLY A 233 -12.43 -26.13 -19.89
N ASP A 234 -13.62 -25.71 -19.46
CA ASP A 234 -14.21 -24.42 -19.82
C ASP A 234 -13.53 -23.27 -19.07
N VAL A 235 -13.43 -22.10 -19.72
CA VAL A 235 -12.82 -20.90 -19.15
C VAL A 235 -13.80 -19.74 -19.18
N ARG A 236 -14.12 -19.19 -18.02
CA ARG A 236 -14.90 -17.96 -17.86
C ARG A 236 -14.07 -16.87 -17.20
N ILE A 237 -13.93 -15.73 -17.87
CA ILE A 237 -13.16 -14.59 -17.37
C ILE A 237 -14.05 -13.35 -17.31
N GLU A 238 -14.07 -12.71 -16.16
CA GLU A 238 -14.66 -11.39 -15.93
C GLU A 238 -13.53 -10.47 -15.48
N ASN A 239 -13.06 -9.62 -16.40
CA ASN A 239 -12.00 -8.67 -16.12
C ASN A 239 -12.51 -7.24 -16.25
N ARG A 240 -12.25 -6.38 -15.27
CA ARG A 240 -12.74 -4.98 -15.32
C ARG A 240 -11.75 -4.01 -15.94
N LYS A 241 -10.43 -4.23 -15.77
CA LYS A 241 -9.40 -3.35 -16.34
C LYS A 241 -8.09 -4.10 -16.49
N GLY A 242 -7.65 -4.25 -17.74
CA GLY A 242 -6.38 -4.89 -18.09
C GLY A 242 -6.47 -5.69 -19.37
N ARG A 243 -5.31 -6.20 -19.82
CA ARG A 243 -5.23 -7.10 -20.97
C ARG A 243 -5.68 -8.51 -20.55
N VAL A 244 -6.49 -9.15 -21.38
CA VAL A 244 -6.81 -10.57 -21.24
C VAL A 244 -6.18 -11.32 -22.39
N THR A 245 -5.38 -12.35 -22.08
CA THR A 245 -4.76 -13.27 -23.05
C THR A 245 -5.21 -14.67 -22.69
N VAL A 246 -5.74 -15.39 -23.69
CA VAL A 246 -6.23 -16.76 -23.55
C VAL A 246 -5.69 -17.57 -24.72
N GLU A 247 -4.95 -18.64 -24.44
CA GLU A 247 -4.25 -19.46 -25.43
C GLU A 247 -4.46 -20.96 -25.14
N ASP A 248 -4.49 -21.79 -26.19
CA ASP A 248 -4.54 -23.25 -26.06
C ASP A 248 -5.66 -23.80 -25.16
N ILE A 249 -6.90 -23.34 -25.38
CA ILE A 249 -8.08 -23.83 -24.65
C ILE A 249 -8.84 -24.86 -25.48
N LYS A 250 -9.20 -26.01 -24.89
CA LYS A 250 -10.01 -27.05 -25.55
C LYS A 250 -11.51 -26.90 -25.25
N GLY A 251 -11.87 -26.43 -24.06
CA GLY A 251 -13.26 -26.16 -23.67
C GLY A 251 -13.80 -24.83 -24.20
N ALA A 252 -15.01 -24.49 -23.78
CA ALA A 252 -15.66 -23.23 -24.14
C ALA A 252 -14.98 -22.05 -23.44
N VAL A 253 -14.81 -20.93 -24.16
CA VAL A 253 -14.21 -19.70 -23.63
C VAL A 253 -15.25 -18.58 -23.63
N SER A 254 -15.47 -17.98 -22.46
CA SER A 254 -16.30 -16.80 -22.27
C SER A 254 -15.51 -15.71 -21.59
N VAL A 255 -15.29 -14.58 -22.27
CA VAL A 255 -14.55 -13.43 -21.73
C VAL A 255 -15.43 -12.20 -21.75
N ASN A 256 -15.63 -11.62 -20.56
CA ASN A 256 -16.20 -10.29 -20.38
C ASN A 256 -15.10 -9.34 -19.90
N ASN A 257 -14.67 -8.42 -20.76
CA ASN A 257 -13.65 -7.42 -20.43
C ASN A 257 -14.27 -6.03 -20.52
N VAL A 258 -14.47 -5.38 -19.37
CA VAL A 258 -14.94 -3.98 -19.32
C VAL A 258 -13.76 -3.07 -19.67
N ARG A 259 -13.99 -2.08 -20.53
CA ARG A 259 -12.98 -1.08 -20.92
C ARG A 259 -13.05 0.16 -20.04
#